data_AF-A0A2S9GAQ6-F1
#
_entry.id   AF-A0A2S9GAQ6-F1
#
_cell.length_a   1.000
_cell.length_b   1.000
_cell.length_c   1.000
_cell.angle_alpha   90.00
_cell.angle_beta   90.00
_cell.angle_gamma   90.00
#
_symmetry.space_group_name_H-M   'P 1'
#
loop_
_entity.id
_entity.type
_entity.pdbx_description
1 polymer ?
#
loop_
_entity_poly.entity_id
_entity_poly.type
_entity_poly.pdbx_seq_one_letter_code
_entity_poly.pdbx_strand_id
1 'polypeptide(L)'
;FEGTDVVYYLVHSMGTSKDFVAEEKRSARNVVAAAKRAGVRRGVYLSGLHPEGVALSRHLSSRTEVGEILIESGIESVVLQAGIV
;
A
#
# COMPACT_ATOMS: atom_id res chain seq x y z
N PHE A 1 -1.73 3.98 16.54
CA PHE A 1 -1.45 2.53 16.46
C PHE A 1 -1.21 1.89 17.84
N GLU A 2 -1.29 2.62 18.96
CA GLU A 2 -1.23 1.97 20.28
C GLU A 2 -2.36 0.94 20.45
N GLY A 3 -2.04 -0.24 20.97
CA GLY A 3 -2.99 -1.35 21.13
C GLY A 3 -3.56 -1.93 19.83
N THR A 4 -2.93 -1.66 18.67
CA THR A 4 -3.40 -2.12 17.35
C THR A 4 -2.61 -3.34 16.88
N ASP A 5 -3.27 -4.48 16.69
CA ASP A 5 -2.64 -5.68 16.12
C ASP A 5 -2.58 -5.69 14.59
N VAL A 6 -3.61 -5.12 13.94
CA VAL A 6 -3.82 -5.19 12.49
C VAL A 6 -4.15 -3.80 11.92
N VAL A 7 -3.54 -3.47 10.77
CA VAL A 7 -3.82 -2.23 10.03
C VAL A 7 -4.36 -2.56 8.64
N TYR A 8 -5.54 -2.03 8.33
CA TYR A 8 -6.09 -2.04 6.97
C TYR A 8 -5.70 -0.72 6.29
N TYR A 9 -4.79 -0.80 5.33
CA TYR A 9 -4.40 0.34 4.51
C TYR A 9 -5.31 0.35 3.28
N LEU A 10 -6.25 1.28 3.22
CA LEU A 10 -7.20 1.43 2.10
C LEU A 10 -7.02 2.77 1.38
N VAL A 11 -5.93 3.47 1.67
CA VAL A 11 -5.62 4.75 1.05
C VAL A 11 -5.20 4.49 -0.39
N HIS A 12 -5.83 5.23 -1.29
CA HIS A 12 -5.40 5.41 -2.66
C HIS A 12 -5.79 6.83 -3.08
N SER A 13 -4.83 7.62 -3.58
CA SER A 13 -5.10 8.98 -4.02
C SER A 13 -6.07 8.97 -5.21
N MET A 14 -7.28 9.46 -4.95
CA MET A 14 -8.23 9.88 -5.99
C MET A 14 -8.05 11.37 -6.36
N GLY A 15 -7.06 12.04 -5.77
CA GLY A 15 -6.85 13.48 -5.90
C GLY A 15 -6.15 13.90 -7.21
N THR A 16 -6.30 15.17 -7.56
CA THR A 16 -5.73 15.81 -8.77
C THR A 16 -4.23 16.13 -8.67
N SER A 17 -3.51 15.54 -7.70
CA SER A 17 -2.08 15.78 -7.50
C SER A 17 -1.28 15.34 -8.73
N LYS A 18 -0.41 16.24 -9.22
CA LYS A 18 0.47 15.96 -10.37
C LYS A 18 1.44 14.81 -10.10
N ASP A 19 1.80 14.59 -8.83
CA ASP A 19 2.71 13.54 -8.40
C ASP A 19 2.13 12.62 -7.33
N PHE A 20 0.91 12.12 -7.58
CA PHE A 20 0.28 11.15 -6.68
C PHE A 20 1.17 9.92 -6.41
N VAL A 21 2.00 9.50 -7.35
CA VAL A 21 2.87 8.33 -7.19
C VAL A 21 3.87 8.53 -6.04
N ALA A 22 4.53 9.69 -5.97
CA ALA A 22 5.45 9.99 -4.88
C ALA A 22 4.71 10.12 -3.53
N GLU A 23 3.51 10.70 -3.55
CA GLU A 23 2.65 10.86 -2.37
C GLU A 23 2.18 9.52 -1.79
N GLU A 24 1.74 8.59 -2.66
CA GLU A 24 1.34 7.24 -2.29
C GLU A 24 2.51 6.47 -1.65
N LYS A 25 3.69 6.49 -2.28
CA LYS A 25 4.91 5.87 -1.72
C LYS A 25 5.27 6.45 -0.36
N ARG A 26 5.23 7.79 -0.23
CA ARG A 26 5.55 8.45 1.03
C ARG A 26 4.54 8.08 2.12
N SER A 27 3.26 8.06 1.78
CA SER A 27 2.19 7.68 2.70
C SER A 27 2.35 6.23 3.18
N ALA A 28 2.58 5.29 2.27
CA ALA A 28 2.82 3.88 2.61
C ALA A 28 4.02 3.72 3.55
N ARG A 29 5.15 4.39 3.26
CA ARG A 29 6.35 4.37 4.12
C ARG A 29 6.09 4.95 5.51
N ASN A 30 5.33 6.04 5.59
CA ASN A 30 4.96 6.65 6.87
C ASN A 30 4.10 5.71 7.72
N VAL A 31 3.10 5.06 7.10
CA VAL A 31 2.27 4.06 7.78
C VAL A 31 3.12 2.89 8.26
N VAL A 32 3.95 2.32 7.40
CA VAL A 32 4.88 1.24 7.78
C VAL A 32 5.74 1.63 8.97
N ALA A 33 6.39 2.80 8.92
CA ALA A 33 7.27 3.24 9.99
C ALA A 33 6.54 3.43 11.32
N ALA A 34 5.33 3.99 11.28
CA ALA A 34 4.51 4.20 12.47
C ALA A 34 3.93 2.88 13.02
N ALA A 35 3.48 1.98 12.14
CA ALA A 35 2.95 0.67 12.50
C ALA A 35 4.04 -0.20 13.17
N LYS A 36 5.26 -0.21 12.61
CA LYS A 36 6.42 -0.87 13.22
C LYS A 36 6.71 -0.38 14.63
N ARG A 37 6.79 0.95 14.82
CA ARG A 37 7.07 1.54 16.14
C ARG A 37 6.02 1.19 17.18
N ALA A 38 4.78 0.96 16.75
CA ALA A 38 3.68 0.61 17.61
C ALA A 38 3.50 -0.91 17.82
N GLY A 39 4.33 -1.76 17.20
CA GLY A 39 4.24 -3.21 17.35
C GLY A 39 3.07 -3.85 16.58
N VAL A 40 2.55 -3.19 15.54
CA VAL A 40 1.53 -3.79 14.66
C VAL A 40 2.08 -5.08 14.06
N ARG A 41 1.28 -6.14 14.11
CA ARG A 41 1.69 -7.49 13.71
C ARG A 41 1.30 -7.80 12.27
N ARG A 42 0.23 -7.19 11.76
CA ARG A 42 -0.29 -7.46 10.42
C ARG A 42 -0.74 -6.20 9.66
N GLY A 43 -0.40 -6.15 8.37
CA GLY A 43 -0.92 -5.18 7.41
C GLY A 43 -1.82 -5.85 6.37
N VAL A 44 -2.93 -5.21 6.01
CA VAL A 44 -3.79 -5.65 4.90
C VAL A 44 -3.97 -4.48 3.94
N TYR A 45 -3.69 -4.69 2.66
CA TYR A 45 -3.81 -3.66 1.62
C TYR A 45 -4.63 -4.16 0.43
N LEU A 46 -5.49 -3.29 -0.07
CA LEU A 46 -6.26 -3.52 -1.28
C LEU A 46 -5.57 -2.82 -2.46
N SER A 47 -4.72 -3.56 -3.17
CA SER A 47 -4.00 -3.09 -4.36
C SER A 47 -4.89 -3.10 -5.62
N GLY A 48 -4.31 -2.79 -6.78
CA GLY A 48 -4.90 -2.99 -8.09
C GLY A 48 -4.43 -4.29 -8.74
N LEU A 49 -5.09 -4.69 -9.82
CA LEU A 49 -4.67 -5.83 -10.65
C LEU A 49 -3.27 -5.60 -11.24
N HIS A 50 -2.39 -6.60 -11.12
CA HIS A 50 -1.04 -6.57 -11.70
C HIS A 50 -0.78 -7.83 -12.57
N PRO A 51 -1.49 -7.98 -13.69
CA PRO A 51 -1.28 -9.11 -14.61
C PRO A 51 0.16 -9.16 -15.13
N GLU A 52 0.72 -10.36 -15.22
CA GLU A 52 2.05 -10.59 -15.79
C GLU A 52 2.08 -10.31 -17.30
N GLY A 53 3.23 -9.86 -17.80
CA GLY A 53 3.47 -9.68 -19.24
C GLY A 53 2.79 -8.48 -19.89
N VAL A 54 2.20 -7.56 -19.11
CA VAL A 54 1.59 -6.32 -19.65
C VAL A 54 2.14 -5.06 -18.99
N ALA A 55 2.20 -3.98 -19.75
CA ALA A 55 2.53 -2.67 -19.23
C ALA A 55 1.34 -2.12 -18.40
N LEU A 56 1.58 -1.87 -17.12
CA LEU A 56 0.57 -1.30 -16.22
C LEU A 56 0.40 0.20 -16.45
N SER A 57 -0.81 0.70 -16.20
CA SER A 57 -1.04 2.15 -16.15
C SER A 57 -0.30 2.77 -14.97
N ARG A 58 0.00 4.08 -15.03
CA ARG A 58 0.66 4.81 -13.93
C ARG A 58 -0.02 4.58 -12.58
N HIS A 59 -1.36 4.48 -12.57
CA HIS A 59 -2.12 4.23 -11.35
C HIS A 59 -1.95 2.79 -10.83
N LEU A 60 -2.03 1.79 -11.71
CA LEU A 60 -1.83 0.38 -11.33
C LEU A 60 -0.38 0.10 -10.90
N SER A 61 0.60 0.70 -11.57
CA SER A 61 2.01 0.62 -11.14
C SER A 61 2.19 1.21 -9.74
N SER A 62 1.61 2.39 -9.48
CA SER A 62 1.70 3.03 -8.15
C SER A 62 1.10 2.16 -7.05
N ARG A 63 -0.02 1.47 -7.31
CA ARG A 63 -0.64 0.55 -6.35
C ARG A 63 0.21 -0.70 -6.12
N THR A 64 0.83 -1.21 -7.18
CA THR A 64 1.78 -2.33 -7.10
C THR A 64 2.96 -1.96 -6.21
N GLU A 65 3.58 -0.80 -6.44
CA GLU A 65 4.71 -0.30 -5.64
C GLU A 65 4.35 -0.07 -4.16
N VAL A 66 3.12 0.38 -3.86
CA VAL A 66 2.64 0.48 -2.48
C VAL A 66 2.53 -0.91 -1.83
N GLY A 67 2.02 -1.89 -2.55
CA GLY A 67 1.97 -3.29 -2.11
C GLY A 67 3.36 -3.85 -1.79
N GLU A 68 4.33 -3.58 -2.65
CA GLU A 68 5.74 -3.98 -2.45
C GLU A 68 6.32 -3.33 -1.19
N ILE A 69 6.11 -2.03 -0.97
CA ILE A 69 6.57 -1.33 0.25
C ILE A 69 6.02 -1.99 1.52
N LEU A 70 4.76 -2.43 1.51
CA LEU A 70 4.15 -3.13 2.64
C LEU A 70 4.75 -4.51 2.84
N ILE A 71 4.93 -5.28 1.76
CA ILE A 71 5.55 -6.62 1.81
C ILE A 71 6.99 -6.54 2.34
N GLU A 72 7.78 -5.59 1.84
CA GLU A 72 9.17 -5.36 2.25
C GLU A 72 9.29 -4.75 3.65
N SER A 73 8.17 -4.35 4.27
CA SER A 73 8.19 -3.78 5.60
C SER A 73 8.64 -4.78 6.66
N GLY A 74 8.45 -6.09 6.49
CA GLY A 74 8.68 -7.05 7.57
C GLY A 74 7.58 -7.05 8.65
N ILE A 75 6.51 -6.28 8.47
CA ILE A 75 5.21 -6.57 9.09
C ILE A 75 4.57 -7.67 8.24
N GLU A 76 3.94 -8.68 8.85
CA GLU A 76 3.20 -9.71 8.12
C GLU A 76 2.13 -9.03 7.24
N SER A 77 2.24 -9.12 5.92
CA SER A 77 1.42 -8.32 5.02
C SER A 77 0.62 -9.18 4.05
N VAL A 78 -0.66 -8.83 3.89
CA VAL A 78 -1.56 -9.39 2.89
C VAL A 78 -1.90 -8.29 1.89
N VAL A 79 -1.53 -8.50 0.63
CA VAL A 79 -1.86 -7.59 -0.47
C VAL A 79 -2.88 -8.27 -1.37
N LEU A 80 -4.11 -7.75 -1.38
CA LEU A 80 -5.20 -8.23 -2.21
C LEU A 80 -5.18 -7.48 -3.54
N GLN A 81 -5.02 -8.21 -4.64
CA GLN A 81 -5.23 -7.66 -5.98
C GLN A 81 -6.72 -7.66 -6.29
N ALA A 82 -7.33 -6.47 -6.32
CA ALA A 82 -8.73 -6.33 -6.66
C ALA A 82 -8.92 -5.49 -7.94
N GLY A 83 -10.01 -5.78 -8.65
CA GLY A 83 -10.51 -4.92 -9.73
C GLY A 83 -11.12 -3.63 -9.20
N ILE A 84 -11.94 -2.96 -10.02
CA ILE A 84 -12.63 -1.72 -9.62
C ILE A 84 -13.50 -1.97 -8.38
N VAL A 85 -13.40 -1.07 -7.41
CA VAL A 85 -14.23 -0.94 -6.20
C VAL A 85 -14.75 0.48 -6.11
#